data_AF-A0A8T5LM05-F1
#
_entry.id   AF-A0A8T5LM05-F1
#
_cell.length_a   1.000
_cell.length_b   1.000
_cell.length_c   1.000
_cell.angle_alpha   90.00
_cell.angle_beta   90.00
_cell.angle_gamma   90.00
#
_symmetry.space_group_name_H-M   'P 1'
#
loop_
_entity.id
_entity.type
_entity.pdbx_description
1 polymer ?
#
loop_
_entity_poly.entity_id
_entity_poly.type
_entity_poly.pdbx_seq_one_letter_code
_entity_poly.pdbx_strand_id
1 'polypeptide(L)'
;MTEQNLIERLNFKEDDVFLDGKVIFSVPHRPAKSGINLLGVPENGRTVYVGSGQCCYGPITILKSHSQESEEPNFQLDAMRMPDFNVYDIIPASVDHKKTGFANEGAILTTGYGCAGSGVRLIDTYNPKTIEVVSGEEFQEMWNSRVQNWVMPRLNVNEQEGRITLDLLRSGYRLKAGKSRDPNLPSILLDSNAQEWYVSQDVWASKDLTPVLNEIGVDVEKTIEANRGYTRIRH
;
A
#
# COMPACT_ATOMS: atom_id res chain seq x y z
N MET A 1 9.49 -11.71 -18.48
CA MET A 1 8.04 -11.61 -18.21
C MET A 1 7.66 -10.14 -18.09
N THR A 2 6.55 -9.69 -18.66
CA THR A 2 6.09 -8.29 -18.55
C THR A 2 5.29 -8.08 -17.25
N GLU A 3 5.20 -6.83 -16.77
CA GLU A 3 4.37 -6.42 -15.62
C GLU A 3 2.94 -6.97 -15.72
N GLN A 4 2.30 -6.75 -16.86
CA GLN A 4 0.90 -7.11 -17.08
C GLN A 4 0.66 -8.62 -17.03
N ASN A 5 1.58 -9.41 -17.59
CA ASN A 5 1.49 -10.88 -17.51
C ASN A 5 1.61 -11.37 -16.06
N LEU A 6 2.49 -10.74 -15.27
CA LEU A 6 2.65 -11.08 -13.85
C LEU A 6 1.40 -10.70 -13.04
N ILE A 7 0.84 -9.50 -13.26
CA ILE A 7 -0.37 -9.03 -12.57
C ILE A 7 -1.56 -9.96 -12.80
N GLU A 8 -1.77 -10.43 -14.04
CA GLU A 8 -2.88 -11.32 -14.39
C GLU A 8 -2.81 -12.69 -13.70
N ARG A 9 -1.59 -13.12 -13.34
CA ARG A 9 -1.30 -14.42 -12.73
C ARG A 9 -1.19 -14.35 -11.21
N LEU A 10 -0.88 -13.17 -10.68
CA LEU A 10 -0.81 -12.90 -9.25
C LEU A 10 -2.20 -12.77 -8.67
N ASN A 11 -2.40 -13.41 -7.53
CA ASN A 11 -3.56 -13.20 -6.69
C ASN A 11 -3.15 -13.33 -5.22
N PHE A 12 -3.99 -12.84 -4.32
CA PHE A 12 -3.79 -13.10 -2.89
C PHE A 12 -5.13 -13.30 -2.19
N LYS A 13 -5.11 -14.11 -1.14
CA LYS A 13 -6.27 -14.39 -0.31
C LYS A 13 -5.80 -14.62 1.11
N GLU A 14 -6.40 -13.90 2.06
CA GLU A 14 -6.05 -14.00 3.47
C GLU A 14 -4.54 -13.76 3.67
N ASP A 15 -3.80 -14.79 4.08
CA ASP A 15 -2.37 -14.72 4.36
C ASP A 15 -1.48 -15.09 3.15
N ASP A 16 -2.05 -15.60 2.06
CA ASP A 16 -1.31 -16.24 0.98
C ASP A 16 -1.27 -15.42 -0.32
N VAL A 17 -0.10 -15.41 -0.97
CA VAL A 17 0.12 -14.92 -2.34
C VAL A 17 0.26 -16.12 -3.27
N PHE A 18 -0.47 -16.06 -4.39
CA PHE A 18 -0.52 -17.08 -5.41
C PHE A 18 0.05 -16.55 -6.72
N LEU A 19 0.81 -17.39 -7.42
CA LEU A 19 1.19 -17.22 -8.83
C LEU A 19 0.71 -18.47 -9.58
N ASP A 20 -0.18 -18.29 -10.56
CA ASP A 20 -0.83 -19.40 -11.29
C ASP A 20 -1.51 -20.42 -10.37
N GLY A 21 -2.10 -19.95 -9.27
CA GLY A 21 -2.76 -20.79 -8.28
C GLY A 21 -1.81 -21.57 -7.35
N LYS A 22 -0.48 -21.43 -7.51
CA LYS A 22 0.51 -21.98 -6.56
C LYS A 22 0.89 -20.92 -5.54
N VAL A 23 0.94 -21.30 -4.26
CA VAL A 23 1.42 -20.41 -3.21
C VAL A 23 2.90 -20.12 -3.42
N ILE A 24 3.25 -18.83 -3.53
CA ILE A 24 4.65 -18.36 -3.63
C ILE A 24 5.13 -17.67 -2.34
N PHE A 25 4.20 -17.24 -1.49
CA PHE A 25 4.50 -16.61 -0.21
C PHE A 25 3.29 -16.68 0.71
N SER A 26 3.54 -16.85 2.01
CA SER A 26 2.54 -16.76 3.07
C SER A 26 3.04 -15.83 4.16
N VAL A 27 2.19 -14.90 4.60
CA VAL A 27 2.47 -14.08 5.79
C VAL A 27 2.55 -15.03 7.00
N PRO A 28 3.58 -14.93 7.86
CA PRO A 28 3.70 -15.80 9.02
C PRO A 28 2.45 -15.70 9.91
N HIS A 29 1.78 -16.84 10.11
CA HIS A 29 0.57 -16.92 10.90
C HIS A 29 0.82 -16.46 12.34
N ARG A 30 0.08 -15.45 12.80
CA ARG A 30 0.06 -15.02 14.20
C ARG A 30 -1.33 -15.26 14.81
N PRO A 31 -1.45 -15.36 16.15
CA PRO A 31 -2.74 -15.62 16.82
C PRO A 31 -3.83 -14.57 16.53
N ALA A 32 -3.45 -13.37 16.10
CA ALA A 32 -4.36 -12.35 15.60
C ALA A 32 -4.45 -12.45 14.07
N LYS A 33 -5.67 -12.36 13.52
CA LYS A 33 -5.94 -12.39 12.07
C LYS A 33 -4.98 -11.45 11.34
N SER A 34 -4.00 -12.03 10.65
CA SER A 34 -3.19 -11.36 9.65
C SER A 34 -3.90 -11.46 8.31
N GLY A 35 -3.58 -10.54 7.42
CA GLY A 35 -3.99 -10.63 6.04
C GLY A 35 -3.17 -9.70 5.18
N ILE A 36 -3.04 -10.06 3.91
CA ILE A 36 -2.48 -9.20 2.89
C ILE A 36 -3.55 -8.15 2.56
N ASN A 37 -3.15 -6.87 2.56
CA ASN A 37 -4.00 -5.75 2.18
C ASN A 37 -3.80 -5.37 0.71
N LEU A 38 -2.56 -5.48 0.22
CA LEU A 38 -2.19 -5.12 -1.14
C LEU A 38 -0.93 -5.85 -1.62
N LEU A 39 -0.83 -5.98 -2.94
CA LEU A 39 0.43 -6.25 -3.64
C LEU A 39 0.85 -5.04 -4.47
N GLY A 40 2.16 -4.87 -4.59
CA GLY A 40 2.80 -3.84 -5.38
C GLY A 40 3.74 -4.45 -6.40
N VAL A 41 3.52 -4.17 -7.68
CA VAL A 41 4.31 -4.75 -8.77
C VAL A 41 4.88 -3.63 -9.64
N PRO A 42 6.21 -3.40 -9.63
CA PRO A 42 6.88 -2.53 -10.59
C PRO A 42 6.97 -3.15 -11.99
N GLU A 43 7.21 -2.34 -13.01
CA GLU A 43 7.15 -2.70 -14.43
C GLU A 43 8.15 -3.78 -14.83
N ASN A 44 9.30 -3.79 -14.15
CA ASN A 44 10.29 -4.83 -14.34
C ASN A 44 9.77 -6.24 -13.98
N GLY A 45 8.68 -6.35 -13.20
CA GLY A 45 8.09 -7.62 -12.78
C GLY A 45 9.02 -8.52 -11.97
N ARG A 46 10.12 -7.98 -11.42
CA ARG A 46 11.12 -8.75 -10.66
C ARG A 46 11.01 -8.55 -9.16
N THR A 47 10.23 -7.58 -8.71
CA THR A 47 9.97 -7.32 -7.30
C THR A 47 8.47 -7.33 -7.06
N VAL A 48 8.03 -7.95 -5.97
CA VAL A 48 6.66 -7.84 -5.48
C VAL A 48 6.72 -7.34 -4.05
N TYR A 49 6.07 -6.23 -3.79
CA TYR A 49 5.85 -5.74 -2.45
C TYR A 49 4.54 -6.30 -1.93
N VAL A 50 4.55 -6.86 -0.72
CA VAL A 50 3.37 -7.40 -0.06
C VAL A 50 3.11 -6.55 1.18
N GLY A 51 2.11 -5.68 1.09
CA GLY A 51 1.63 -4.91 2.23
C GLY A 51 0.58 -5.71 2.99
N SER A 52 0.80 -5.91 4.28
CA SER A 52 -0.11 -6.69 5.13
C SER A 52 -0.64 -5.85 6.29
N GLY A 53 -1.65 -6.39 6.97
CA GLY A 53 -2.24 -5.81 8.17
C GLY A 53 -2.56 -6.87 9.21
N GLN A 54 -2.42 -6.47 10.47
CA GLN A 54 -2.92 -7.17 11.66
C GLN A 54 -3.71 -6.18 12.53
N CYS A 55 -3.91 -6.50 13.81
CA CYS A 55 -4.55 -5.54 14.73
C CYS A 55 -3.72 -4.26 14.89
N CYS A 56 -2.39 -4.37 14.99
CA CYS A 56 -1.53 -3.24 15.37
C CYS A 56 -0.42 -2.91 14.37
N TYR A 57 0.04 -3.88 13.58
CA TYR A 57 1.24 -3.78 12.74
C TYR A 57 1.02 -4.48 11.40
N GLY A 58 1.67 -3.99 10.35
CA GLY A 58 1.60 -4.55 9.01
C GLY A 58 2.97 -4.65 8.35
N PRO A 59 3.58 -5.84 8.24
CA PRO A 59 4.82 -5.97 7.49
C PRO A 59 4.66 -5.56 6.03
N ILE A 60 5.72 -4.96 5.50
CA ILE A 60 5.96 -4.85 4.06
C ILE A 60 7.00 -5.91 3.72
N THR A 61 6.55 -6.98 3.07
CA THR A 61 7.45 -8.01 2.57
C THR A 61 7.89 -7.65 1.16
N ILE A 62 9.18 -7.80 0.88
CA ILE A 62 9.77 -7.57 -0.45
C ILE A 62 10.18 -8.94 -0.99
N LEU A 63 9.47 -9.39 -2.02
CA LEU A 63 9.80 -10.60 -2.75
C LEU A 63 10.56 -10.23 -4.00
N LYS A 64 11.63 -10.96 -4.31
CA LYS A 64 12.43 -10.74 -5.52
C LYS A 64 12.52 -12.02 -6.33
N SER A 65 12.36 -11.91 -7.65
CA SER A 65 12.58 -13.03 -8.56
C SER A 65 14.08 -13.20 -8.81
N HIS A 66 14.59 -14.39 -8.51
CA HIS A 66 16.00 -14.76 -8.76
C HIS A 66 16.20 -15.56 -10.06
N SER A 67 15.14 -15.77 -10.84
CA SER A 67 15.23 -16.49 -12.10
C SER A 67 15.71 -15.60 -13.26
N GLN A 68 16.28 -16.23 -14.29
CA GLN A 68 16.68 -15.54 -15.52
C GLN A 68 15.45 -15.06 -16.31
N GLU A 69 15.62 -14.11 -17.23
CA GLU A 69 14.49 -13.48 -17.93
C GLU A 69 13.61 -14.46 -18.74
N SER A 70 14.18 -15.60 -19.14
CA SER A 70 13.52 -16.66 -19.91
C SER A 70 12.91 -17.78 -19.06
N GLU A 71 13.06 -17.73 -17.74
CA GLU A 71 12.60 -18.78 -16.82
C GLU A 71 11.30 -18.39 -16.11
N GLU A 72 10.62 -19.38 -15.51
CA GLU A 72 9.49 -19.09 -14.61
C GLU A 72 9.97 -18.23 -13.43
N PRO A 73 9.18 -17.24 -12.97
CA PRO A 73 9.54 -16.41 -11.82
C PRO A 73 9.71 -17.26 -10.57
N ASN A 74 10.86 -17.14 -9.91
CA ASN A 74 11.10 -17.76 -8.63
C ASN A 74 11.25 -16.68 -7.56
N PHE A 75 10.10 -16.25 -7.01
CA PHE A 75 10.05 -15.23 -5.97
C PHE A 75 10.52 -15.79 -4.64
N GLN A 76 11.50 -15.12 -4.04
CA GLN A 76 11.99 -15.41 -2.70
C GLN A 76 11.88 -14.17 -1.84
N LEU A 77 11.80 -14.39 -0.53
CA LEU A 77 11.88 -13.32 0.46
C LEU A 77 13.26 -12.68 0.40
N ASP A 78 13.32 -11.41 0.00
CA ASP A 78 14.54 -10.61 -0.06
C ASP A 78 14.69 -9.76 1.21
N ALA A 79 13.59 -9.11 1.64
CA ALA A 79 13.57 -8.26 2.80
C ALA A 79 12.18 -8.12 3.44
N MET A 80 12.14 -7.68 4.69
CA MET A 80 10.90 -7.36 5.40
C MET A 80 11.05 -6.05 6.18
N ARG A 81 10.05 -5.17 6.09
CA ARG A 81 9.96 -3.93 6.87
C ARG A 81 8.78 -3.99 7.81
N MET A 82 8.95 -3.45 9.01
CA MET A 82 7.98 -3.53 10.10
C MET A 82 7.56 -2.12 10.54
N PRO A 83 6.69 -1.42 9.77
CA PRO A 83 6.10 -0.18 10.25
C PRO A 83 5.16 -0.44 11.46
N ASP A 84 4.92 0.61 12.22
CA ASP A 84 4.05 0.67 13.40
C ASP A 84 2.54 0.73 13.06
N PHE A 85 2.16 0.42 11.82
CA PHE A 85 0.78 0.45 11.35
C PHE A 85 0.49 -0.61 10.29
N ASN A 86 -0.79 -0.83 9.99
CA ASN A 86 -1.20 -1.68 8.87
C ASN A 86 -1.00 -0.96 7.54
N VAL A 87 -0.43 -1.64 6.57
CA VAL A 87 -0.06 -1.02 5.28
C VAL A 87 -1.25 -1.08 4.33
N TYR A 88 -1.72 0.08 3.87
CA TYR A 88 -2.87 0.20 2.96
C TYR A 88 -2.51 0.77 1.59
N ASP A 89 -1.37 1.47 1.49
CA ASP A 89 -0.80 1.85 0.22
C ASP A 89 0.73 1.92 0.30
N ILE A 90 1.35 1.71 -0.85
CA ILE A 90 2.79 1.87 -1.05
C ILE A 90 3.05 2.38 -2.48
N ILE A 91 4.10 3.17 -2.66
CA ILE A 91 4.70 3.48 -3.96
C ILE A 91 6.22 3.41 -3.86
N PRO A 92 6.93 3.02 -4.94
CA PRO A 92 8.37 3.24 -5.05
C PRO A 92 8.69 4.73 -4.93
N ALA A 93 9.82 5.06 -4.31
CA ALA A 93 10.30 6.42 -4.15
C ALA A 93 11.76 6.53 -4.57
N SER A 94 12.07 7.61 -5.30
CA SER A 94 13.44 7.99 -5.68
C SER A 94 13.94 9.04 -4.68
N VAL A 95 15.12 8.85 -4.11
CA VAL A 95 15.60 9.69 -3.00
C VAL A 95 17.06 10.09 -3.14
N ASP A 96 17.41 11.23 -2.58
CA ASP A 96 18.78 11.62 -2.30
C ASP A 96 19.27 10.91 -1.02
N HIS A 97 20.12 9.91 -1.22
CA HIS A 97 20.70 9.11 -0.14
C HIS A 97 21.57 9.92 0.83
N LYS A 98 22.14 11.05 0.39
CA LYS A 98 22.95 11.90 1.28
C LYS A 98 22.06 12.65 2.26
N LYS A 99 20.87 13.07 1.84
CA LYS A 99 19.88 13.73 2.70
C LYS A 99 19.14 12.74 3.60
N THR A 100 18.67 11.64 3.01
CA THR A 100 17.90 10.62 3.74
C THR A 100 18.78 9.73 4.61
N GLY A 101 20.07 9.59 4.28
CA GLY A 101 21.00 8.64 4.89
C GLY A 101 20.58 7.19 4.70
N PHE A 102 19.92 6.87 3.58
CA PHE A 102 19.63 5.51 3.14
C PHE A 102 20.85 4.92 2.45
N ALA A 103 21.03 3.59 2.49
CA ALA A 103 22.28 3.00 2.00
C ALA A 103 22.32 2.81 0.47
N ASN A 104 21.16 2.74 -0.19
CA ASN A 104 21.01 2.37 -1.61
C ASN A 104 19.81 3.06 -2.25
N GLU A 105 19.69 2.93 -3.58
CA GLU A 105 18.66 3.53 -4.46
C GLU A 105 17.20 3.19 -4.11
N GLY A 106 16.94 2.11 -3.38
CA GLY A 106 15.58 1.67 -3.13
C GLY A 106 14.94 2.32 -1.90
N ALA A 107 13.85 3.06 -2.11
CA ALA A 107 12.97 3.52 -1.06
C ALA A 107 11.51 3.27 -1.44
N ILE A 108 10.64 3.16 -0.43
CA ILE A 108 9.20 3.10 -0.61
C ILE A 108 8.52 4.15 0.28
N LEU A 109 7.54 4.83 -0.28
CA LEU A 109 6.61 5.66 0.47
C LEU A 109 5.39 4.80 0.78
N THR A 110 5.03 4.67 2.06
CA THR A 110 3.89 3.85 2.50
C THR A 110 2.97 4.65 3.40
N THR A 111 1.69 4.30 3.40
CA THR A 111 0.71 4.89 4.31
C THR A 111 -0.20 3.82 4.92
N GLY A 112 -0.66 4.13 6.13
CA GLY A 112 -1.66 3.33 6.80
C GLY A 112 -1.97 3.74 8.23
N TYR A 113 -2.67 2.86 8.94
CA TYR A 113 -3.08 3.05 10.33
C TYR A 113 -3.30 1.70 11.03
N GLY A 114 -3.15 1.67 12.35
CA GLY A 114 -3.36 0.51 13.22
C GLY A 114 -3.35 0.93 14.68
N CYS A 115 -3.47 -0.02 15.62
CA CYS A 115 -3.45 0.34 17.05
C CYS A 115 -2.12 0.97 17.52
N ALA A 116 -1.00 0.69 16.85
CA ALA A 116 0.31 1.16 17.27
C ALA A 116 0.74 2.49 16.60
N GLY A 117 0.04 2.94 15.56
CA GLY A 117 0.45 4.12 14.80
C GLY A 117 -0.39 4.37 13.55
N SER A 118 -0.13 5.51 12.93
CA SER A 118 -0.72 5.93 11.66
C SER A 118 0.18 6.95 10.96
N GLY A 119 -0.07 7.17 9.67
CA GLY A 119 0.56 8.25 8.91
C GLY A 119 1.15 7.81 7.58
N VAL A 120 2.22 8.51 7.20
CA VAL A 120 3.00 8.24 6.00
C VAL A 120 4.46 8.11 6.39
N ARG A 121 5.13 7.08 5.85
CA ARG A 121 6.54 6.79 6.10
C ARG A 121 7.29 6.60 4.80
N LEU A 122 8.49 7.14 4.74
CA LEU A 122 9.49 6.82 3.74
C LEU A 122 10.44 5.79 4.34
N ILE A 123 10.53 4.61 3.73
CA ILE A 123 11.26 3.45 4.27
C ILE A 123 12.34 3.01 3.28
N ASP A 124 13.56 2.78 3.78
CA ASP A 124 14.66 2.20 3.01
C ASP A 124 14.35 0.72 2.67
N THR A 125 14.46 0.31 1.41
CA THR A 125 14.17 -1.08 1.02
C THR A 125 15.28 -2.05 1.41
N TYR A 126 16.43 -1.58 1.88
CA TYR A 126 17.60 -2.39 2.28
C TYR A 126 17.89 -2.35 3.79
N ASN A 127 17.56 -1.26 4.48
CA ASN A 127 17.72 -1.13 5.92
C ASN A 127 16.41 -0.88 6.66
N PRO A 128 16.33 -1.12 7.98
CA PRO A 128 15.14 -0.80 8.78
C PRO A 128 14.96 0.70 9.03
N LYS A 129 15.71 1.58 8.34
CA LYS A 129 15.62 3.02 8.54
C LYS A 129 14.33 3.55 7.94
N THR A 130 13.65 4.37 8.72
CA THR A 130 12.37 4.98 8.38
C THR A 130 12.42 6.47 8.67
N ILE A 131 11.83 7.27 7.78
CA ILE A 131 11.61 8.70 7.97
C ILE A 131 10.10 8.93 8.02
N GLU A 132 9.64 9.64 9.04
CA GLU A 132 8.26 10.05 9.15
C GLU A 132 7.97 11.22 8.19
N VAL A 133 6.95 11.07 7.35
CA VAL A 133 6.52 12.11 6.39
C VAL A 133 5.27 12.82 6.87
N VAL A 134 4.31 12.03 7.37
CA VAL A 134 3.10 12.52 8.05
C VAL A 134 3.02 11.79 9.37
N SER A 135 2.98 12.54 10.47
CA SER A 135 2.93 11.98 11.82
C SER A 135 1.58 11.36 12.13
N GLY A 136 1.51 10.56 13.20
CA GLY A 136 0.24 10.01 13.66
C GLY A 136 -0.75 11.10 14.07
N GLU A 137 -0.27 12.19 14.70
CA GLU A 137 -1.08 13.33 15.10
C GLU A 137 -1.63 14.09 13.88
N GLU A 138 -0.78 14.43 12.92
CA GLU A 138 -1.17 15.14 11.71
C GLU A 138 -2.12 14.31 10.85
N PHE A 139 -1.86 13.00 10.75
CA PHE A 139 -2.78 12.07 10.12
C PHE A 139 -4.13 12.04 10.86
N GLN A 140 -4.08 12.05 12.19
CA GLN A 140 -5.28 12.02 13.02
C GLN A 140 -6.07 13.33 12.91
N GLU A 141 -5.45 14.48 12.71
CA GLU A 141 -6.16 15.74 12.42
C GLU A 141 -6.92 15.66 11.10
N MET A 142 -6.28 15.14 10.05
CA MET A 142 -6.96 14.86 8.78
C MET A 142 -8.09 13.82 8.96
N TRP A 143 -7.92 12.87 9.88
CA TRP A 143 -8.87 11.81 10.19
C TRP A 143 -10.05 12.25 11.06
N ASN A 144 -9.82 13.07 12.07
CA ASN A 144 -10.77 13.50 13.10
C ASN A 144 -11.75 14.56 12.61
N SER A 145 -11.52 15.15 11.44
CA SER A 145 -12.53 15.91 10.70
C SER A 145 -13.82 15.12 10.40
N ARG A 146 -13.89 13.84 10.79
CA ARG A 146 -14.95 12.91 10.42
C ARG A 146 -15.92 12.63 11.54
N VAL A 147 -17.19 12.80 11.19
CA VAL A 147 -18.29 12.07 11.79
C VAL A 147 -18.36 10.70 11.06
N GLN A 148 -17.97 9.63 11.74
CA GLN A 148 -18.49 8.24 11.58
C GLN A 148 -18.10 7.34 10.38
N ASN A 149 -17.13 7.66 9.52
CA ASN A 149 -16.82 6.79 8.35
C ASN A 149 -15.41 6.16 8.34
N TRP A 150 -15.35 4.88 7.94
CA TRP A 150 -14.10 4.18 7.58
C TRP A 150 -13.50 4.82 6.32
N VAL A 151 -12.22 5.18 6.35
CA VAL A 151 -11.50 5.59 5.13
C VAL A 151 -10.29 4.70 4.92
N MET A 152 -9.79 4.73 3.69
CA MET A 152 -8.52 4.13 3.33
C MET A 152 -7.58 5.24 2.85
N PRO A 153 -6.40 5.39 3.48
CA PRO A 153 -5.41 6.32 2.97
C PRO A 153 -4.87 5.79 1.63
N ARG A 154 -4.68 6.71 0.68
CA ARG A 154 -4.09 6.45 -0.62
C ARG A 154 -3.04 7.50 -0.93
N LEU A 155 -1.90 7.06 -1.43
CA LEU A 155 -0.91 7.95 -2.03
C LEU A 155 -1.29 8.12 -3.50
N ASN A 156 -1.67 9.33 -3.86
CA ASN A 156 -2.05 9.67 -5.23
C ASN A 156 -0.91 10.43 -5.92
N VAL A 157 -0.68 10.09 -7.18
CA VAL A 157 0.37 10.68 -8.02
C VAL A 157 -0.32 11.46 -9.14
N ASN A 158 -0.17 12.78 -9.13
CA ASN A 158 -0.65 13.64 -10.20
C ASN A 158 0.52 14.04 -11.09
N GLU A 159 0.64 13.37 -12.23
CA GLU A 159 1.73 13.58 -13.18
C GLU A 159 1.68 14.95 -13.87
N GLN A 160 0.47 15.49 -14.09
CA GLN A 160 0.30 16.77 -14.77
C GLN A 160 0.74 17.93 -13.89
N GLU A 161 0.46 17.83 -12.59
CA GLU A 161 0.82 18.84 -11.60
C GLU A 161 2.19 18.59 -10.96
N GLY A 162 2.80 17.43 -11.19
CA GLY A 162 4.06 17.04 -10.56
C GLY A 162 3.91 16.86 -9.04
N ARG A 163 2.78 16.32 -8.58
CA ARG A 163 2.43 16.26 -7.15
C ARG A 163 2.20 14.85 -6.64
N ILE A 164 2.52 14.67 -5.36
CA ILE A 164 2.15 13.47 -4.60
C ILE A 164 1.28 13.90 -3.42
N THR A 165 0.06 13.39 -3.36
CA THR A 165 -0.90 13.72 -2.29
C THR A 165 -1.23 12.49 -1.44
N LEU A 166 -1.46 12.72 -0.15
CA LEU A 166 -2.16 11.76 0.70
C LEU A 166 -3.65 12.06 0.62
N ASP A 167 -4.41 11.14 0.05
CA ASP A 167 -5.86 11.22 -0.04
C ASP A 167 -6.49 10.24 0.96
N LEU A 168 -7.39 10.76 1.80
CA LEU A 168 -8.22 9.96 2.70
C LEU A 168 -9.52 9.66 1.96
N LEU A 169 -9.56 8.48 1.33
CA LEU A 169 -10.68 8.06 0.51
C LEU A 169 -11.75 7.40 1.34
N ARG A 170 -12.99 7.85 1.16
CA ARG A 170 -14.13 7.14 1.73
C ARG A 170 -14.10 5.68 1.32
N SER A 171 -14.15 4.78 2.31
CA SER A 171 -14.32 3.37 2.02
C SER A 171 -15.73 2.94 2.37
N GLY A 172 -16.45 2.48 1.35
CA GLY A 172 -17.61 1.62 1.50
C GLY A 172 -17.32 0.24 0.91
N TYR A 173 -18.19 -0.73 1.16
CA TYR A 173 -18.02 -2.11 0.71
C TYR A 173 -17.97 -2.24 -0.82
N ARG A 174 -16.97 -2.97 -1.33
CA ARG A 174 -16.84 -3.28 -2.76
C ARG A 174 -17.82 -4.38 -3.17
N LEU A 175 -18.67 -4.13 -4.17
CA LEU A 175 -19.16 -5.18 -5.07
C LEU A 175 -18.22 -5.24 -6.28
N LYS A 176 -17.86 -6.45 -6.73
CA LYS A 176 -17.16 -6.62 -8.02
C LYS A 176 -18.06 -6.10 -9.14
N ALA A 177 -17.49 -5.43 -10.15
CA ALA A 177 -18.25 -4.97 -11.32
C ALA A 177 -19.05 -6.14 -11.94
N GLY A 178 -20.34 -5.93 -12.18
CA GLY A 178 -21.24 -6.94 -12.74
C GLY A 178 -21.74 -8.02 -11.76
N LYS A 179 -21.49 -7.89 -10.45
CA LYS A 179 -21.99 -8.84 -9.44
C LYS A 179 -23.08 -8.18 -8.58
N SER A 180 -24.24 -8.84 -8.50
CA SER A 180 -25.29 -8.54 -7.52
C SER A 180 -24.80 -8.86 -6.11
N ARG A 181 -25.32 -8.14 -5.11
CA ARG A 181 -25.12 -8.47 -3.69
C ARG A 181 -25.52 -9.93 -3.42
N ASP A 182 -24.70 -10.65 -2.66
CA ASP A 182 -25.05 -11.98 -2.17
C ASP A 182 -26.22 -11.85 -1.17
N PRO A 183 -27.38 -12.45 -1.45
CA PRO A 183 -28.58 -12.33 -0.61
C PRO A 183 -28.42 -12.99 0.77
N ASN A 184 -27.40 -13.82 0.97
CA ASN A 184 -27.11 -14.47 2.24
C ASN A 184 -26.19 -13.63 3.15
N LEU A 185 -25.66 -12.50 2.67
CA LEU A 185 -24.94 -11.57 3.51
C LEU A 185 -25.93 -10.82 4.43
N PRO A 186 -25.67 -10.76 5.75
CA PRO A 186 -26.48 -9.96 6.67
C PRO A 186 -26.71 -8.55 6.11
N SER A 187 -27.90 -7.98 6.31
CA SER A 187 -28.25 -6.59 5.95
C SER A 187 -27.53 -5.53 6.81
N ILE A 188 -26.31 -5.83 7.23
CA ILE A 188 -25.56 -5.12 8.26
C ILE A 188 -24.24 -4.81 7.57
N LEU A 189 -23.93 -3.55 7.29
CA LEU A 189 -23.65 -2.57 8.33
C LEU A 189 -24.34 -1.26 8.01
N LEU A 190 -25.52 -1.10 8.62
CA LEU A 190 -26.10 0.20 8.85
C LEU A 190 -25.21 0.97 9.84
N ASP A 191 -25.05 2.28 9.66
CA ASP A 191 -24.42 3.11 10.69
C ASP A 191 -25.27 3.15 11.98
N SER A 192 -24.83 3.90 12.99
CA SER A 192 -25.60 4.06 14.24
C SER A 192 -27.00 4.66 14.04
N ASN A 193 -27.32 5.15 12.84
CA ASN A 193 -28.58 5.78 12.45
C ASN A 193 -29.39 4.94 11.45
N ALA A 194 -29.06 3.66 11.27
CA ALA A 194 -29.77 2.76 10.37
C ALA A 194 -29.70 3.14 8.86
N GLN A 195 -28.66 3.85 8.42
CA GLN A 195 -28.52 4.25 7.01
C GLN A 195 -27.62 3.30 6.20
N GLU A 196 -28.09 2.93 5.00
CA GLU A 196 -27.31 2.18 4.00
C GLU A 196 -26.39 3.14 3.23
N TRP A 197 -25.10 2.83 3.18
CA TRP A 197 -24.11 3.64 2.47
C TRP A 197 -23.59 2.92 1.22
N TYR A 198 -23.59 3.63 0.10
CA TYR A 198 -23.02 3.19 -1.17
C TYR A 198 -21.61 3.77 -1.38
N VAL A 199 -20.76 3.08 -2.13
CA VAL A 199 -19.40 3.55 -2.44
C VAL A 199 -19.43 4.70 -3.43
N SER A 200 -19.01 5.86 -2.97
CA SER A 200 -18.41 6.90 -3.79
C SER A 200 -16.91 6.93 -3.51
N GLN A 201 -16.07 7.08 -4.54
CA GLN A 201 -14.63 7.34 -4.37
C GLN A 201 -14.41 8.80 -3.97
N ASP A 202 -15.14 9.28 -2.97
CA ASP A 202 -15.01 10.65 -2.53
C ASP A 202 -13.70 10.80 -1.76
N VAL A 203 -12.91 11.80 -2.14
CA VAL A 203 -11.75 12.26 -1.38
C VAL A 203 -12.29 13.15 -0.25
N TRP A 204 -12.10 12.71 0.99
CA TRP A 204 -12.66 13.42 2.16
C TRP A 204 -11.70 14.44 2.74
N ALA A 205 -10.41 14.12 2.68
CA ALA A 205 -9.34 15.03 2.97
C ALA A 205 -8.18 14.70 2.04
N SER A 206 -7.44 15.73 1.65
CA SER A 206 -6.21 15.58 0.87
C SER A 206 -5.13 16.46 1.49
N LYS A 207 -3.88 16.01 1.41
CA LYS A 207 -2.71 16.77 1.82
C LYS A 207 -1.64 16.64 0.74
N ASP A 208 -1.19 17.78 0.24
CA ASP A 208 -0.03 17.82 -0.66
C ASP A 208 1.24 17.50 0.13
N LEU A 209 1.89 16.40 -0.22
CA LEU A 209 3.14 15.96 0.40
C LEU A 209 4.36 16.49 -0.35
N THR A 210 4.19 17.09 -1.52
CA THR A 210 5.28 17.50 -2.42
C THR A 210 6.32 18.38 -1.72
N PRO A 211 5.95 19.42 -0.94
CA PRO A 211 6.94 20.26 -0.26
C PRO A 211 7.77 19.49 0.78
N VAL A 212 7.10 18.70 1.64
CA VAL A 212 7.78 17.93 2.69
C VAL A 212 8.66 16.82 2.11
N LEU A 213 8.20 16.15 1.04
CA LEU A 213 8.96 15.13 0.34
C LEU A 213 10.25 15.70 -0.27
N ASN A 214 10.18 16.86 -0.93
CA ASN A 214 11.36 17.54 -1.45
C ASN A 214 12.36 17.93 -0.34
N GLU A 215 11.84 18.41 0.79
CA GLU A 215 12.67 18.83 1.93
C GLU A 215 13.47 17.65 2.51
N ILE A 216 12.82 16.51 2.75
CA ILE A 216 13.47 15.31 3.30
C ILE A 216 14.34 14.57 2.28
N GLY A 217 14.36 15.03 1.02
CA GLY A 217 15.25 14.51 -0.02
C GLY A 217 14.62 13.48 -0.94
N VAL A 218 13.31 13.44 -1.10
CA VAL A 218 12.66 12.69 -2.19
C VAL A 218 12.76 13.49 -3.47
N ASP A 219 13.20 12.84 -4.55
CA ASP A 219 13.14 13.38 -5.91
C ASP A 219 11.73 13.11 -6.45
N VAL A 220 10.86 14.12 -6.38
CA VAL A 220 9.43 13.97 -6.73
C VAL A 220 9.25 13.59 -8.19
N GLU A 221 9.98 14.22 -9.12
CA GLU A 221 9.85 13.94 -10.55
C GLU A 221 10.23 12.48 -10.85
N LYS A 222 11.38 12.01 -10.34
CA LYS A 222 11.78 10.60 -10.52
C LYS A 222 10.90 9.63 -9.76
N THR A 223 10.30 10.04 -8.65
CA THR A 223 9.34 9.21 -7.91
C THR A 223 8.06 9.01 -8.72
N ILE A 224 7.57 10.07 -9.36
CA ILE A 224 6.42 10.02 -10.26
C ILE A 224 6.73 9.10 -11.45
N GLU A 225 7.91 9.26 -12.07
CA GLU A 225 8.36 8.39 -13.17
C GLU A 225 8.44 6.91 -12.74
N ALA A 226 9.07 6.62 -11.59
CA ALA A 226 9.15 5.26 -11.06
C ALA A 226 7.77 4.65 -10.76
N ASN A 227 6.77 5.48 -10.43
CA ASN A 227 5.40 5.03 -10.16
C ASN A 227 4.56 4.83 -11.45
N ARG A 228 4.97 5.34 -12.62
CA ARG A 228 4.25 5.09 -13.89
C ARG A 228 4.17 3.60 -14.23
N GLY A 229 5.28 2.92 -13.99
CA GLY A 229 5.40 1.47 -14.13
C GLY A 229 5.12 0.75 -12.81
N TYR A 230 4.11 1.16 -12.04
CA TYR A 230 3.83 0.54 -10.75
C TYR A 230 2.34 0.32 -10.52
N THR A 231 1.96 -0.96 -10.41
CA THR A 231 0.57 -1.36 -10.21
C THR A 231 0.32 -1.85 -8.79
N ARG A 232 -0.78 -1.35 -8.21
CA ARG A 232 -1.33 -1.80 -6.92
C ARG A 232 -2.44 -2.82 -7.16
N ILE A 233 -2.25 -4.04 -6.69
CA ILE A 233 -3.30 -5.07 -6.66
C ILE A 233 -3.91 -5.04 -5.25
N ARG A 234 -5.21 -4.76 -5.14
CA ARG A 234 -5.94 -4.64 -3.86
C ARG A 234 -7.04 -5.70 -3.77
N HIS A 235 -7.30 -6.21 -2.56
CA HIS A 235 -8.30 -7.26 -2.29
C HIS A 235 -9.75 -6.77 -2.50
#